data_AF-A0A2G4SUB1-F1
#
_entry.id   AF-A0A2G4SUB1-F1
#
_cell.length_a   1.000
_cell.length_b   1.000
_cell.length_c   1.000
_cell.angle_alpha   90.00
_cell.angle_beta   90.00
_cell.angle_gamma   90.00
#
_symmetry.space_group_name_H-M   'P 1'
#
loop_
_entity.id
_entity.type
_entity.pdbx_description
1 polymer ?
#
loop_
_entity_poly.entity_id
_entity_poly.type
_entity_poly.pdbx_seq_one_letter_code
_entity_poly.pdbx_strand_id
1 'polypeptide(L)'
;MAIKVNGMVYTSGSLPVVPETGDIVDGIKEQTKQSLLNMSKVLEASGSSLDKVVKTTVFLKDMNEFAQMNEVYSTFFSKHQPARSAVEVARLPKDVSVEIECVAVAEQ
;
A
#
# COMPACT_ATOMS: atom_id res chain seq x y z
N MET A 1 -0.44 2.32 10.59
CA MET A 1 0.56 2.91 11.52
C MET A 1 1.96 2.59 11.01
N ALA A 2 2.98 3.25 11.54
CA ALA A 2 4.37 2.97 11.16
C ALA A 2 5.33 3.16 12.34
N ILE A 3 6.49 2.53 12.26
CA ILE A 3 7.61 2.73 13.17
C ILE A 3 8.78 3.35 12.41
N LYS A 4 9.36 4.42 12.96
CA LYS A 4 10.59 5.03 12.49
C LYS A 4 11.77 4.53 13.32
N VAL A 5 12.81 4.01 12.67
CA VAL A 5 14.06 3.57 13.30
C VAL A 5 15.24 3.80 12.35
N ASN A 6 16.30 4.48 12.80
CA ASN A 6 17.52 4.74 12.03
C ASN A 6 17.28 5.32 10.62
N GLY A 7 16.37 6.30 10.50
CA GLY A 7 16.02 6.91 9.20
C GLY A 7 15.17 6.03 8.28
N MET A 8 14.74 4.85 8.73
CA MET A 8 13.82 3.97 8.03
C MET A 8 12.42 4.06 8.62
N VAL A 9 11.41 3.94 7.78
CA VAL A 9 9.99 3.87 8.16
C VAL A 9 9.45 2.53 7.70
N TYR A 10 8.91 1.77 8.66
CA TYR A 10 8.24 0.48 8.41
C TYR A 10 6.75 0.68 8.64
N THR A 11 5.94 0.50 7.61
CA THR A 11 4.48 0.61 7.74
C THR A 11 3.87 -0.73 8.09
N SER A 12 2.78 -0.73 8.85
CA SER A 12 1.83 -1.85 8.79
C SER A 12 1.24 -1.98 7.40
N GLY A 13 0.60 -3.12 7.12
CA GLY A 13 -0.25 -3.27 5.94
C GLY A 13 -1.40 -2.27 5.93
N SER A 14 -1.65 -1.70 4.76
CA SER A 14 -2.69 -0.72 4.50
C SER A 14 -3.84 -1.41 3.77
N LEU A 15 -4.99 -1.46 4.44
CA LEU A 15 -6.24 -1.97 3.89
C LEU A 15 -6.98 -0.86 3.12
N PRO A 16 -7.89 -1.21 2.18
CA PRO A 16 -8.71 -0.27 1.42
C PRO A 16 -9.91 0.28 2.20
N VAL A 17 -9.69 0.67 3.46
CA VAL A 17 -10.73 1.25 4.31
C VAL A 17 -10.82 2.76 4.04
N VAL A 18 -12.02 3.27 3.77
CA VAL A 18 -12.27 4.71 3.67
C VAL A 18 -12.23 5.31 5.08
N PRO A 19 -11.28 6.21 5.42
CA PRO A 19 -11.11 6.68 6.79
C PRO A 19 -12.33 7.38 7.38
N GLU A 20 -13.12 8.06 6.54
CA GLU A 20 -14.26 8.87 6.95
C GLU A 20 -15.48 8.01 7.33
N THR A 21 -15.68 6.88 6.65
CA THR A 21 -16.87 6.04 6.83
C THR A 21 -16.57 4.68 7.46
N GLY A 22 -15.33 4.20 7.36
CA GLY A 22 -14.93 2.86 7.76
C GLY A 22 -15.29 1.77 6.74
N ASP A 23 -15.88 2.14 5.61
CA ASP A 23 -16.31 1.22 4.55
C ASP A 23 -15.15 0.73 3.69
N ILE A 24 -15.40 -0.34 2.94
CA ILE A 24 -14.50 -0.87 1.92
C ILE A 24 -15.15 -0.63 0.56
N VAL A 25 -14.40 0.02 -0.34
CA VAL A 25 -14.83 0.22 -1.72
C VAL A 25 -14.78 -1.09 -2.51
N ASP A 26 -15.66 -1.24 -3.49
CA ASP A 26 -15.73 -2.44 -4.32
C ASP A 26 -14.75 -2.40 -5.50
N GLY A 27 -14.23 -3.57 -5.84
CA GLY A 27 -13.36 -3.79 -7.00
C GLY A 27 -11.88 -3.52 -6.73
N ILE A 28 -11.02 -4.36 -7.30
CA ILE A 28 -9.57 -4.32 -7.07
C ILE A 28 -8.95 -2.96 -7.36
N LYS A 29 -9.41 -2.23 -8.39
CA LYS A 29 -8.84 -0.93 -8.76
C LYS A 29 -9.06 0.12 -7.67
N GLU A 30 -10.30 0.28 -7.20
CA GLU A 30 -10.62 1.24 -6.16
C GLU A 30 -10.01 0.82 -4.82
N GLN A 31 -9.97 -0.47 -4.51
CA GLN A 31 -9.29 -0.95 -3.31
C GLN A 31 -7.77 -0.70 -3.36
N THR A 32 -7.13 -0.92 -4.51
CA THR A 32 -5.70 -0.62 -4.68
C THR A 32 -5.44 0.86 -4.46
N LYS A 33 -6.26 1.72 -5.08
CA LYS A 33 -6.18 3.17 -4.91
C LYS A 33 -6.33 3.58 -3.45
N GLN A 34 -7.35 3.08 -2.76
CA GLN A 34 -7.60 3.42 -1.36
C GLN A 34 -6.48 2.92 -0.44
N SER A 35 -5.95 1.73 -0.68
CA SER A 35 -4.82 1.17 0.08
C SER A 35 -3.56 2.04 -0.06
N LEU A 36 -3.26 2.50 -1.28
CA LEU A 36 -2.12 3.38 -1.56
C LEU A 36 -2.31 4.80 -0.98
N LEU A 37 -3.53 5.34 -1.00
CA LEU A 37 -3.85 6.61 -0.35
C LEU A 37 -3.66 6.53 1.16
N ASN A 38 -4.16 5.46 1.78
CA ASN A 38 -3.98 5.20 3.21
C ASN A 38 -2.49 5.05 3.57
N MET A 39 -1.74 4.31 2.75
CA MET A 39 -0.29 4.16 2.91
C MET A 39 0.44 5.50 2.78
N SER A 40 0.07 6.35 1.81
CA SER A 40 0.63 7.71 1.66
C SER A 40 0.43 8.54 2.92
N LYS A 41 -0.77 8.50 3.50
CA LYS A 41 -1.07 9.24 4.74
C LYS A 41 -0.25 8.75 5.93
N VAL A 42 0.00 7.44 6.03
CA VAL A 42 0.88 6.87 7.06
C VAL A 42 2.33 7.32 6.87
N LEU A 43 2.83 7.34 5.63
CA LEU A 43 4.19 7.82 5.32
C LEU A 43 4.34 9.31 5.61
N GLU A 44 3.38 10.14 5.19
CA GLU A 44 3.34 11.58 5.46
C GLU A 44 3.38 11.86 6.97
N ALA A 45 2.55 11.16 7.75
CA ALA A 45 2.53 11.28 9.21
C ALA A 45 3.85 10.83 9.87
N SER A 46 4.69 10.08 9.16
CA SER A 46 5.99 9.59 9.61
C SER A 46 7.18 10.41 9.08
N GLY A 47 6.93 11.56 8.42
CA GLY A 47 7.97 12.40 7.84
C GLY A 47 8.61 11.81 6.57
N SER A 48 7.89 10.95 5.86
CA SER A 48 8.29 10.31 4.60
C SER A 48 7.29 10.63 3.48
N SER A 49 7.41 9.96 2.34
CA SER A 49 6.50 10.07 1.20
C SER A 49 6.60 8.84 0.31
N LEU A 50 5.66 8.69 -0.65
CA LEU A 50 5.71 7.62 -1.65
C LEU A 50 7.01 7.62 -2.47
N ASP A 51 7.56 8.80 -2.77
CA ASP A 51 8.83 8.96 -3.49
C ASP A 51 10.05 8.42 -2.71
N LYS A 52 9.90 8.22 -1.39
CA LYS A 52 10.94 7.70 -0.50
C LYS A 52 10.75 6.21 -0.18
N VAL A 53 9.74 5.55 -0.76
CA VAL A 53 9.51 4.11 -0.56
C VAL A 53 10.61 3.31 -1.23
N VAL A 54 11.27 2.41 -0.51
CA VAL A 54 12.33 1.56 -1.07
C VAL A 54 11.82 0.17 -1.46
N LYS A 55 10.78 -0.30 -0.77
CA LYS A 55 10.22 -1.64 -0.95
C LYS A 55 8.72 -1.64 -0.68
N THR A 56 7.95 -2.31 -1.53
CA THR A 56 6.56 -2.68 -1.25
C THR A 56 6.37 -4.21 -1.23
N THR A 57 5.42 -4.64 -0.42
CA THR A 57 4.86 -5.99 -0.46
C THR A 57 3.36 -5.86 -0.72
N VAL A 58 2.88 -6.49 -1.79
CA VAL A 58 1.48 -6.49 -2.19
C VAL A 58 0.90 -7.88 -1.94
N PHE A 59 -0.14 -7.96 -1.12
CA PHE A 59 -0.88 -9.18 -0.87
C PHE A 59 -2.20 -9.10 -1.63
N LEU A 60 -2.45 -10.07 -2.52
CA LEU A 60 -3.68 -10.19 -3.31
C LEU A 60 -4.50 -11.38 -2.83
N LYS A 61 -5.83 -11.23 -2.79
CA LYS A 61 -6.74 -12.36 -2.56
C LYS A 61 -6.90 -13.24 -3.80
N ASP A 62 -6.75 -12.67 -4.99
CA ASP A 62 -6.82 -13.37 -6.29
C ASP A 62 -5.78 -12.79 -7.26
N MET A 63 -4.83 -13.61 -7.70
CA MET A 63 -3.76 -13.23 -8.62
C MET A 63 -4.28 -12.91 -10.04
N ASN A 64 -5.49 -13.36 -10.41
CA ASN A 64 -6.10 -13.00 -11.69
C ASN A 64 -6.40 -11.49 -11.76
N GLU A 65 -6.51 -10.81 -10.62
CA GLU A 65 -6.73 -9.36 -10.53
C GLU A 65 -5.42 -8.54 -10.63
N PHE A 66 -4.25 -9.20 -10.70
CA PHE A 66 -2.94 -8.54 -10.67
C PHE A 66 -2.76 -7.45 -11.72
N ALA A 67 -3.20 -7.68 -12.96
CA ALA A 67 -3.07 -6.71 -14.04
C ALA A 67 -3.86 -5.41 -13.75
N GLN A 68 -5.07 -5.55 -13.21
CA GLN A 68 -5.93 -4.42 -12.86
C GLN A 68 -5.40 -3.65 -11.65
N MET A 69 -4.90 -4.37 -10.64
CA MET A 69 -4.17 -3.76 -9.51
C MET A 69 -2.96 -2.97 -10.02
N ASN A 70 -2.15 -3.57 -10.90
CA ASN A 70 -0.90 -2.98 -11.36
C ASN A 70 -1.12 -1.70 -12.18
N GLU A 71 -2.20 -1.64 -12.96
CA GLU A 71 -2.63 -0.43 -13.68
C GLU A 71 -2.73 0.76 -12.71
N VAL A 72 -3.46 0.60 -11.61
CA VAL A 72 -3.60 1.64 -10.59
C VAL A 72 -2.28 1.89 -9.86
N TYR A 73 -1.60 0.83 -9.41
CA TYR A 73 -0.34 0.92 -8.67
C TYR A 73 0.71 1.77 -9.41
N SER A 74 0.86 1.56 -10.72
CA SER A 74 1.85 2.28 -11.53
C SER A 74 1.63 3.80 -11.58
N THR A 75 0.40 4.27 -11.36
CA THR A 75 0.09 5.71 -11.33
C THR A 75 0.64 6.40 -10.08
N PHE A 76 0.78 5.67 -8.97
CA PHE A 76 1.32 6.18 -7.71
C PHE A 76 2.86 6.18 -7.67
N PHE A 77 3.50 5.33 -8.48
CA PHE A 77 4.96 5.13 -8.52
C PHE A 77 5.55 5.46 -9.90
N SER A 78 5.13 6.60 -10.47
CA SER A 78 5.52 7.00 -11.83
C SER A 78 6.93 7.58 -11.92
N LYS A 79 7.38 8.33 -10.90
CA LYS A 79 8.73 8.94 -10.86
C LYS A 79 9.79 8.02 -10.27
N HIS A 80 9.41 7.24 -9.26
CA HIS A 80 10.26 6.33 -8.52
C HIS A 80 9.54 4.99 -8.37
N GLN A 81 10.22 3.91 -8.73
CA GLN A 81 9.67 2.56 -8.67
C GLN A 81 10.39 1.77 -7.57
N PRO A 82 9.74 1.51 -6.42
CA PRO A 82 10.35 0.71 -5.38
C PRO A 82 10.52 -0.74 -5.82
N ALA A 83 11.45 -1.45 -5.19
CA ALA A 83 11.46 -2.91 -5.29
C ALA A 83 10.10 -3.46 -4.83
N ARG A 84 9.60 -4.54 -5.44
CA ARG A 84 8.25 -5.07 -5.15
C ARG A 84 8.23 -6.58 -5.08
N SER A 85 7.40 -7.10 -4.18
CA SER A 85 6.94 -8.49 -4.16
C SER A 85 5.42 -8.45 -4.21
N ALA A 86 4.82 -9.34 -5.00
CA ALA A 86 3.37 -9.49 -5.06
C ALA A 86 3.06 -10.98 -4.94
N VAL A 87 2.17 -11.34 -4.02
CA VAL A 87 1.81 -12.73 -3.73
C VAL A 87 0.30 -12.87 -3.58
N GLU A 88 -0.22 -14.01 -3.99
CA GLU A 88 -1.57 -14.41 -3.64
C GLU A 88 -1.58 -14.98 -2.22
N VAL A 89 -2.60 -14.63 -1.43
CA VAL A 89 -2.80 -15.13 -0.07
C VAL A 89 -4.21 -15.67 0.09
N ALA A 90 -4.36 -16.65 0.99
CA ALA A 90 -5.64 -17.34 1.18
C ALA A 90 -6.79 -16.41 1.63
N ARG A 91 -6.49 -15.39 2.45
CA ARG A 91 -7.47 -14.42 2.94
C ARG A 91 -6.79 -13.19 3.53
N LEU A 92 -7.44 -12.05 3.42
CA LEU A 92 -7.02 -10.77 3.99
C LEU A 92 -7.99 -10.30 5.09
N PRO A 93 -7.57 -9.46 6.05
CA PRO A 93 -8.45 -8.86 7.03
C PRO A 93 -9.62 -8.12 6.38
N LYS A 94 -10.82 -8.23 6.97
CA LYS A 94 -12.07 -7.69 6.40
C LYS A 94 -12.43 -8.19 4.98
N ASP A 95 -11.84 -9.32 4.54
CA ASP A 95 -12.12 -9.95 3.24
C ASP A 95 -11.83 -9.12 1.99
N VAL A 96 -10.99 -8.10 2.13
CA VAL A 96 -10.56 -7.23 1.02
C VAL A 96 -9.79 -8.00 -0.06
N SER A 97 -9.71 -7.44 -1.26
CA SER A 97 -8.98 -8.02 -2.40
C SER A 97 -7.48 -7.72 -2.35
N VAL A 98 -7.06 -6.65 -1.67
CA VAL A 98 -5.65 -6.22 -1.61
C VAL A 98 -5.28 -5.60 -0.26
N GLU A 99 -4.05 -5.87 0.18
CA GLU A 99 -3.37 -5.20 1.29
C GLU A 99 -1.94 -4.84 0.85
N ILE A 100 -1.47 -3.64 1.17
CA ILE A 100 -0.14 -3.17 0.76
C ILE A 100 0.62 -2.63 1.97
N GLU A 101 1.83 -3.12 2.18
CA GLU A 101 2.80 -2.55 3.12
C GLU A 101 4.01 -2.00 2.38
N CYS A 102 4.77 -1.13 3.06
CA CYS A 102 6.01 -0.63 2.52
C CYS A 102 7.07 -0.35 3.58
N VAL A 103 8.30 -0.27 3.08
CA VAL A 103 9.46 0.26 3.79
C VAL A 103 9.91 1.51 3.03
N ALA A 104 10.17 2.60 3.74
CA ALA A 104 10.60 3.87 3.18
C ALA A 104 11.76 4.48 3.97
N VAL A 105 12.40 5.50 3.41
CA VAL A 105 13.36 6.35 4.14
C VAL A 105 12.69 7.64 4.61
N ALA A 106 13.12 8.17 5.75
CA ALA A 106 12.74 9.47 6.26
C ALA A 106 13.99 10.25 6.68
N GLU A 107 13.95 11.58 6.56
CA GLU A 107 15.01 12.42 7.11
C GLU A 107 15.05 12.23 8.63
N GLN A 108 16.26 12.32 9.21
CA GLN A 108 16.49 12.04 10.63
C GLN A 108 15.76 13.04 11.51
#